data_AF-A0A239KZT5-F1
#
_entry.id   AF-A0A239KZT5-F1
#
_cell.length_a   1.000
_cell.length_b   1.000
_cell.length_c   1.000
_cell.angle_alpha   90.00
_cell.angle_beta   90.00
_cell.angle_gamma   90.00
#
_symmetry.space_group_name_H-M   'P 1'
#
loop_
_entity.id
_entity.type
_entity.pdbx_description
1 polymer ?
#
loop_
_entity_poly.entity_id
_entity_poly.type
_entity_poly.pdbx_seq_one_letter_code
_entity_poly.pdbx_strand_id
1 'polypeptide(L)'
;MIGTHGWTLHSWAILLHIVLFAYWLGGDLGVFYSSRFILKPELSTEARGVAVKIMHVVDMSPRICLVLFLPSGITLMAADELGRDIFGGWRLAVVWVLALVWLWLVIADYRRRPGRFGDLVHRADLIVRGALIAGLLGAAGYTFLADEPFGVTSNPKWLAGKVAAYALCIAAGLMIRVKLKPFGAAWGTLLAKGSDPAVERDIRGAVQGSIPYVLAIWTLVVVAALLGVVKPGSTAY
;
A
#
# COMPACT_ATOMS: atom_id res chain seq x y z
N MET A 1 39.50 -14.15 6.83
CA MET A 1 38.07 -13.80 6.68
C MET A 1 37.99 -12.40 6.12
N ILE A 2 37.94 -12.25 4.79
CA ILE A 2 37.76 -10.95 4.15
C ILE A 2 36.25 -10.73 4.08
N GLY A 3 35.75 -9.84 4.93
CA GLY A 3 34.36 -9.43 4.90
C GLY A 3 34.06 -8.79 3.54
N THR A 4 33.22 -9.42 2.74
CA THR A 4 32.63 -8.73 1.60
C THR A 4 31.55 -7.80 2.15
N HIS A 5 31.96 -6.61 2.61
CA HIS A 5 31.11 -5.42 2.53
C HIS A 5 30.88 -5.13 1.03
N GLY A 6 30.06 -5.98 0.41
CA GLY A 6 29.89 -6.06 -1.03
C GLY A 6 28.41 -6.08 -1.35
N TRP A 7 28.07 -5.40 -2.43
CA TRP A 7 26.75 -5.29 -3.00
C TRP A 7 26.14 -6.67 -3.35
N THR A 8 25.58 -7.37 -2.36
CA THR A 8 24.89 -8.66 -2.56
C THR A 8 23.43 -8.45 -2.98
N LEU A 9 22.79 -9.49 -3.55
CA LEU A 9 21.35 -9.47 -3.82
C LEU A 9 20.55 -9.11 -2.57
N HIS A 10 20.95 -9.63 -1.41
CA HIS A 10 20.32 -9.32 -0.13
C HIS A 10 20.43 -7.83 0.23
N SER A 11 21.62 -7.24 0.08
CA SER A 11 21.84 -5.80 0.33
C SER A 11 20.98 -4.92 -0.59
N TRP A 12 20.88 -5.24 -1.88
CA TRP A 12 20.03 -4.52 -2.82
C TRP A 12 18.54 -4.68 -2.51
N ALA A 13 18.11 -5.87 -2.11
CA ALA A 13 16.73 -6.14 -1.70
C ALA A 13 16.35 -5.33 -0.44
N ILE A 14 17.27 -5.23 0.53
CA ILE A 14 17.09 -4.36 1.71
C ILE A 14 16.95 -2.91 1.29
N LEU A 15 17.87 -2.40 0.47
CA LEU A 15 17.85 -1.01 0.02
C LEU A 15 16.53 -0.69 -0.69
N LEU A 16 16.11 -1.53 -1.64
CA LEU A 16 14.84 -1.38 -2.33
C LEU A 16 13.67 -1.32 -1.35
N HIS A 17 13.59 -2.26 -0.41
CA HIS A 17 12.49 -2.33 0.54
C HIS A 17 12.46 -1.10 1.48
N ILE A 18 13.62 -0.59 1.91
CA ILE A 18 13.73 0.64 2.71
C ILE A 18 13.30 1.86 1.91
N VAL A 19 13.75 1.99 0.65
CA VAL A 19 13.35 3.11 -0.22
C VAL A 19 11.83 3.10 -0.42
N LEU A 20 11.23 1.94 -0.69
CA LEU A 20 9.78 1.81 -0.81
C LEU A 20 9.06 2.17 0.49
N PHE A 21 9.57 1.75 1.64
CA PHE A 21 9.02 2.13 2.95
C PHE A 21 9.05 3.65 3.16
N ALA A 22 10.18 4.30 2.88
CA ALA A 22 10.35 5.74 3.04
C ALA A 22 9.42 6.54 2.11
N TYR A 23 9.35 6.17 0.83
CA TYR A 23 8.47 6.82 -0.14
C TYR A 23 6.98 6.56 0.11
N TRP A 24 6.63 5.40 0.70
CA TRP A 24 5.26 5.12 1.10
C TRP A 24 4.83 6.10 2.21
N LEU A 25 5.52 6.10 3.36
CA LEU A 25 5.12 6.94 4.49
C LEU A 25 5.25 8.44 4.18
N GLY A 26 6.33 8.84 3.49
CA GLY A 26 6.50 10.24 3.08
C GLY A 26 5.42 10.71 2.11
N GLY A 27 5.05 9.86 1.14
CA GLY A 27 3.95 10.13 0.21
C GLY A 27 2.60 10.25 0.92
N ASP A 28 2.26 9.28 1.78
CA ASP A 28 1.01 9.32 2.55
C ASP A 28 0.90 10.56 3.45
N LEU A 29 2.00 10.98 4.08
CA LEU A 29 2.04 12.20 4.89
C LEU A 29 1.74 13.44 4.03
N GLY A 30 2.31 13.52 2.83
CA GLY A 30 2.05 14.60 1.88
C GLY A 30 0.58 14.65 1.42
N VAL A 31 -0.03 13.50 1.14
CA VAL A 31 -1.47 13.37 0.83
C VAL A 31 -2.31 13.85 2.01
N PHE A 32 -2.01 13.36 3.22
CA PHE A 32 -2.74 13.71 4.44
C PHE A 32 -2.66 15.19 4.77
N TYR A 33 -1.48 15.80 4.64
CA TYR A 33 -1.30 17.22 4.89
C TYR A 33 -2.04 18.08 3.86
N SER A 34 -1.94 17.72 2.58
CA SER A 34 -2.65 18.41 1.49
C SER A 34 -4.17 18.36 1.68
N SER A 35 -4.71 17.24 2.17
CA SER A 35 -6.16 17.08 2.39
C SER A 35 -6.73 18.07 3.42
N ARG A 36 -5.91 18.56 4.36
CA ARG A 36 -6.33 19.57 5.35
C ARG A 36 -6.65 20.91 4.71
N PHE A 37 -5.93 21.31 3.66
CA PHE A 37 -6.21 22.56 2.95
C PHE A 37 -7.48 22.48 2.13
N ILE A 38 -7.86 21.29 1.67
CA ILE A 38 -9.14 21.08 0.97
C ILE A 38 -10.34 21.38 1.90
N LEU A 39 -10.17 21.20 3.21
CA LEU A 39 -11.23 21.36 4.22
C LEU A 39 -11.32 22.76 4.85
N LYS A 40 -10.49 23.71 4.41
CA LYS A 40 -10.44 25.08 4.94
C LYS A 40 -11.40 25.98 4.16
N PRO A 41 -12.57 26.33 4.70
CA PRO A 41 -13.53 27.21 4.01
C PRO A 41 -13.00 28.64 3.83
N GLU A 42 -12.01 29.06 4.63
CA GLU A 42 -11.35 30.35 4.51
C GLU A 42 -10.45 30.48 3.27
N LEU A 43 -10.11 29.37 2.61
CA LEU A 43 -9.33 29.37 1.38
C LEU A 43 -10.24 29.47 0.15
N SER A 44 -9.75 30.18 -0.87
CA SER A 44 -10.46 30.24 -2.15
C SER A 44 -10.56 28.85 -2.79
N THR A 45 -11.55 28.67 -3.66
CA THR A 45 -11.75 27.42 -4.41
C THR A 45 -10.53 27.06 -5.25
N GLU A 46 -9.84 28.06 -5.82
CA GLU A 46 -8.60 27.88 -6.58
C GLU A 46 -7.48 27.34 -5.69
N ALA A 47 -7.27 27.94 -4.51
CA ALA A 47 -6.25 27.48 -3.56
C ALA A 47 -6.51 26.05 -3.09
N ARG A 48 -7.78 25.73 -2.79
CA ARG A 48 -8.21 24.36 -2.46
C ARG A 48 -7.99 23.41 -3.64
N GLY A 49 -8.24 23.86 -4.87
CA GLY A 49 -7.99 23.10 -6.10
C GLY A 49 -6.52 22.78 -6.35
N VAL A 50 -5.61 23.71 -6.03
CA VAL A 50 -4.17 23.44 -6.03
C VAL A 50 -3.83 22.33 -5.02
N ALA A 51 -4.41 22.38 -3.81
CA ALA A 51 -4.22 21.33 -2.81
C ALA A 51 -4.74 19.96 -3.29
N VAL A 52 -5.91 19.91 -3.95
CA VAL A 52 -6.43 18.68 -4.59
C VAL A 52 -5.43 18.14 -5.62
N LYS A 53 -4.85 19.01 -6.46
CA LYS A 53 -3.89 18.60 -7.49
C LYS A 53 -2.60 18.05 -6.89
N ILE A 54 -2.04 18.72 -5.88
CA ILE A 54 -0.86 18.25 -5.15
C ILE A 54 -1.16 16.89 -4.52
N MET A 55 -2.27 16.79 -3.78
CA MET A 55 -2.71 15.54 -3.16
C MET A 55 -2.79 14.41 -4.18
N HIS A 56 -3.43 14.65 -5.33
CA HIS A 56 -3.59 13.66 -6.39
C HIS A 56 -2.27 13.20 -6.99
N VAL A 57 -1.29 14.10 -7.19
CA VAL A 57 0.03 13.73 -7.73
C VAL A 57 0.85 12.96 -6.70
N VAL A 58 0.88 13.45 -5.45
CA VAL A 58 1.65 12.82 -4.37
C VAL A 58 1.10 11.43 -4.04
N ASP A 59 -0.21 11.21 -4.14
CA ASP A 59 -0.88 9.91 -3.93
C ASP A 59 -0.42 8.81 -4.89
N MET A 60 0.30 9.15 -5.96
CA MET A 60 0.95 8.13 -6.80
C MET A 60 2.06 7.38 -6.05
N SER A 61 2.84 8.06 -5.22
CA SER A 61 3.95 7.46 -4.48
C SER A 61 3.51 6.28 -3.61
N PRO A 62 2.56 6.42 -2.67
CA PRO A 62 2.13 5.31 -1.83
C PRO A 62 1.44 4.19 -2.63
N ARG A 63 0.76 4.51 -3.76
CA ARG A 63 0.16 3.48 -4.64
C ARG A 63 1.20 2.58 -5.30
N ILE A 64 2.27 3.18 -5.83
CA ILE A 64 3.39 2.43 -6.41
C ILE A 64 4.09 1.61 -5.32
N CYS A 65 4.37 2.24 -4.18
CA CYS A 65 5.05 1.59 -3.07
C CYS A 65 4.25 0.39 -2.55
N LEU A 66 2.93 0.54 -2.38
CA LEU A 66 2.06 -0.54 -1.95
C LEU A 66 2.16 -1.77 -2.84
N VAL A 67 2.19 -1.60 -4.17
CA VAL A 67 2.32 -2.73 -5.10
C VAL A 67 3.71 -3.36 -5.02
N LEU A 68 4.77 -2.55 -5.03
CA LEU A 68 6.15 -3.02 -5.04
C LEU A 68 6.64 -3.56 -3.68
N PHE A 69 5.90 -3.31 -2.60
CA PHE A 69 6.23 -3.81 -1.27
C PHE A 69 6.19 -5.33 -1.18
N LEU A 70 5.21 -5.96 -1.84
CA LEU A 70 5.06 -7.42 -1.88
C LEU A 70 6.24 -8.12 -2.60
N PRO A 71 6.56 -7.81 -3.87
CA PRO A 71 7.67 -8.45 -4.57
C PRO A 71 9.02 -8.11 -3.93
N SER A 72 9.22 -6.91 -3.37
CA SER A 72 10.46 -6.59 -2.63
C SER A 72 10.59 -7.41 -1.34
N GLY A 73 9.49 -7.60 -0.59
CA GLY A 73 9.47 -8.47 0.59
C GLY A 73 9.76 -9.93 0.24
N ILE A 74 9.16 -10.45 -0.84
CA ILE A 74 9.44 -11.82 -1.32
C ILE A 74 10.88 -11.94 -1.84
N THR A 75 11.45 -10.88 -2.44
CA THR A 75 12.86 -10.87 -2.85
C THR A 75 13.79 -10.99 -1.63
N LEU A 76 13.46 -10.34 -0.51
CA LEU A 76 14.21 -10.52 0.75
C LEU A 76 14.15 -11.97 1.23
N MET A 77 12.98 -12.61 1.15
CA MET A 77 12.82 -14.02 1.52
C MET A 77 13.60 -14.96 0.58
N ALA A 78 13.61 -14.67 -0.73
CA ALA A 78 14.38 -15.45 -1.71
C ALA A 78 15.90 -15.26 -1.57
N ALA A 79 16.35 -14.12 -1.03
CA ALA A 79 17.76 -13.86 -0.75
C ALA A 79 18.24 -14.53 0.55
N ASP A 80 17.33 -14.81 1.48
CA ASP A 80 17.57 -15.52 2.74
C ASP A 80 17.73 -17.02 2.52
N GLU A 81 18.58 -17.69 3.31
CA GLU A 81 18.84 -19.12 3.18
C GLU A 81 17.59 -19.97 3.45
N LEU A 82 16.74 -19.56 4.40
CA LEU A 82 15.52 -20.30 4.74
C LEU A 82 14.43 -20.19 3.66
N GLY A 83 14.44 -19.10 2.88
CA GLY A 83 13.42 -18.83 1.87
C GLY A 83 13.87 -19.06 0.44
N ARG A 84 15.16 -19.26 0.18
CA ARG A 84 15.74 -19.38 -1.17
C ARG A 84 15.08 -20.47 -2.02
N ASP A 85 14.88 -21.65 -1.46
CA ASP A 85 14.35 -22.80 -2.23
C ASP A 85 12.85 -22.66 -2.51
N ILE A 86 12.13 -21.97 -1.62
CA ILE A 86 10.68 -21.74 -1.72
C ILE A 86 10.38 -20.58 -2.68
N PHE A 87 11.08 -19.45 -2.51
CA PHE A 87 10.76 -18.18 -3.18
C PHE A 87 11.69 -17.82 -4.33
N GLY A 88 12.87 -18.45 -4.45
CA GLY A 88 13.85 -18.15 -5.48
C GLY A 88 13.54 -18.66 -6.88
N GLY A 89 14.47 -18.45 -7.81
CA GLY A 89 14.39 -18.93 -9.19
C GLY A 89 13.20 -18.38 -9.96
N TRP A 90 12.51 -19.25 -10.71
CA TRP A 90 11.38 -18.86 -11.56
C TRP A 90 10.15 -18.37 -10.75
N ARG A 91 10.01 -18.80 -9.48
CA ARG A 91 8.89 -18.37 -8.62
C ARG A 91 8.99 -16.87 -8.32
N LEU A 92 10.19 -16.39 -8.01
CA LEU A 92 10.47 -14.97 -7.85
C LEU A 92 10.15 -14.18 -9.12
N ALA A 93 10.51 -14.71 -10.29
CA ALA A 93 10.23 -14.07 -11.58
C ALA A 93 8.72 -13.94 -11.80
N VAL A 94 7.93 -14.98 -11.51
CA VAL A 94 6.46 -14.93 -11.60
C VAL A 94 5.87 -13.87 -10.66
N VAL A 95 6.36 -13.80 -9.42
CA VAL A 95 5.92 -12.77 -8.45
C VAL A 95 6.17 -11.36 -8.99
N TRP A 96 7.34 -11.09 -9.56
CA TRP A 96 7.65 -9.80 -10.15
C TRP A 96 6.80 -9.50 -11.38
N VAL A 97 6.59 -10.46 -12.28
CA VAL A 97 5.71 -10.28 -13.46
C VAL A 97 4.29 -9.92 -13.02
N LEU A 98 3.72 -10.66 -12.07
CA LEU A 98 2.38 -10.38 -11.55
C LEU A 98 2.31 -9.01 -10.86
N ALA A 99 3.33 -8.64 -10.08
CA ALA A 99 3.39 -7.32 -9.45
C ALA A 99 3.50 -6.18 -10.46
N LEU A 100 4.27 -6.35 -11.54
CA LEU A 100 4.39 -5.34 -12.60
C LEU A 100 3.10 -5.21 -13.42
N VAL A 101 2.40 -6.32 -13.68
CA VAL A 101 1.07 -6.29 -14.29
C VAL A 101 0.08 -5.56 -13.39
N TRP A 102 0.10 -5.83 -12.08
CA TRP A 102 -0.76 -5.11 -11.14
C TRP A 102 -0.37 -3.62 -11.03
N LEU A 103 0.92 -3.30 -11.02
CA LEU A 103 1.39 -1.92 -11.03
C LEU A 103 0.90 -1.18 -12.27
N TRP A 104 0.96 -1.82 -13.44
CA TRP A 104 0.39 -1.28 -14.66
C TRP A 104 -1.12 -1.00 -14.53
N LEU A 105 -1.89 -1.92 -13.95
CA LEU A 105 -3.32 -1.71 -13.66
C LEU A 105 -3.53 -0.50 -12.74
N VAL A 106 -2.74 -0.35 -11.69
CA VAL A 106 -2.83 0.79 -10.75
C VAL A 106 -2.53 2.12 -11.44
N ILE A 107 -1.48 2.17 -12.28
CA ILE A 107 -1.13 3.37 -13.03
C ILE A 107 -2.18 3.68 -14.10
N ALA A 108 -2.74 2.66 -14.75
CA ALA A 108 -3.80 2.82 -15.74
C ALA A 108 -5.12 3.28 -15.11
N ASP A 109 -5.51 2.76 -13.93
CA ASP A 109 -6.66 3.22 -13.14
C ASP A 109 -6.47 4.67 -12.69
N TYR A 110 -5.25 5.06 -12.32
CA TYR A 110 -4.94 6.43 -11.94
C TYR A 110 -5.08 7.41 -13.11
N ARG A 111 -4.55 7.06 -14.29
CA ARG A 111 -4.62 7.91 -15.50
C ARG A 111 -5.99 7.86 -16.18
N ARG A 112 -7.05 7.56 -15.41
CA ARG A 112 -8.35 7.08 -15.87
C ARG A 112 -8.83 7.82 -17.12
N ARG A 113 -9.12 7.06 -18.17
CA ARG A 113 -9.86 7.53 -19.34
C ARG A 113 -11.31 7.07 -19.24
N PRO A 114 -12.30 7.93 -19.56
CA PRO A 114 -13.69 7.50 -19.65
C PRO A 114 -13.85 6.34 -20.64
N GLY A 115 -14.74 5.38 -20.33
CA GLY A 115 -15.13 4.29 -21.24
C GLY A 115 -14.84 2.88 -20.74
N ARG A 116 -15.22 1.89 -21.56
CA ARG A 116 -15.22 0.45 -21.21
C ARG A 116 -13.87 -0.07 -20.71
N PHE A 117 -12.77 0.41 -21.30
CA PHE A 117 -11.42 0.02 -20.89
C PHE A 117 -11.09 0.51 -19.47
N GLY A 118 -11.44 1.77 -19.13
CA GLY A 118 -11.22 2.31 -17.79
C GLY A 118 -12.00 1.56 -16.71
N ASP A 119 -13.23 1.16 -17.02
CA ASP A 119 -14.05 0.36 -16.10
C ASP A 119 -13.51 -1.07 -15.93
N LEU A 120 -13.00 -1.68 -17.01
CA LEU A 120 -12.35 -2.98 -16.95
C LEU A 120 -11.09 -2.94 -16.08
N VAL A 121 -10.20 -1.97 -16.31
CA VAL A 121 -8.98 -1.78 -15.51
C VAL A 121 -9.31 -1.57 -14.04
N HIS A 122 -10.31 -0.73 -13.75
CA HIS A 122 -10.75 -0.48 -12.39
C HIS A 122 -11.25 -1.76 -11.69
N ARG A 123 -12.11 -2.54 -12.38
CA ARG A 123 -12.62 -3.82 -11.85
C ARG A 123 -11.48 -4.81 -11.63
N ALA A 124 -10.54 -4.90 -12.56
CA ALA A 124 -9.38 -5.78 -12.45
C ALA A 124 -8.50 -5.41 -11.24
N ASP A 125 -8.18 -4.13 -11.01
CA ASP A 125 -7.45 -3.69 -9.81
C ASP A 125 -8.18 -4.05 -8.52
N LEU A 126 -9.51 -3.87 -8.47
CA LEU A 126 -10.32 -4.26 -7.30
C LEU A 126 -10.29 -5.77 -7.05
N ILE A 127 -10.40 -6.58 -8.10
CA ILE A 127 -10.32 -8.05 -7.99
C ILE A 127 -8.94 -8.48 -7.47
N VAL A 128 -7.86 -7.92 -8.04
CA VAL A 128 -6.49 -8.23 -7.60
C VAL A 128 -6.30 -7.86 -6.12
N ARG A 129 -6.76 -6.68 -5.70
CA ARG A 129 -6.71 -6.27 -4.28
C ARG A 129 -7.49 -7.22 -3.37
N GLY A 130 -8.72 -7.57 -3.75
CA GLY A 130 -9.54 -8.51 -2.99
C GLY A 130 -8.89 -9.89 -2.87
N ALA A 131 -8.36 -10.41 -3.96
CA ALA A 131 -7.65 -11.68 -4.00
C ALA A 131 -6.38 -11.66 -3.13
N LEU A 132 -5.60 -10.57 -3.19
CA LEU A 132 -4.40 -10.41 -2.34
C LEU A 132 -4.77 -10.31 -0.87
N ILE A 133 -5.80 -9.55 -0.49
CA ILE A 133 -6.26 -9.48 0.91
C ILE A 133 -6.62 -10.87 1.40
N ALA A 134 -7.46 -11.60 0.66
CA ALA A 134 -7.90 -12.94 1.05
C ALA A 134 -6.72 -13.93 1.12
N GLY A 135 -5.87 -13.97 0.09
CA GLY A 135 -4.73 -14.89 0.02
C GLY A 135 -3.67 -14.62 1.09
N LEU A 136 -3.32 -13.36 1.33
CA LEU A 136 -2.31 -12.99 2.32
C LEU A 136 -2.80 -13.17 3.75
N LEU A 137 -4.07 -12.82 4.05
CA LEU A 137 -4.65 -13.10 5.37
C LEU A 137 -4.83 -14.60 5.60
N GLY A 138 -5.22 -15.36 4.57
CA GLY A 138 -5.29 -16.82 4.65
C GLY A 138 -3.94 -17.45 4.93
N ALA A 139 -2.89 -17.04 4.20
CA ALA A 139 -1.52 -17.51 4.42
C ALA A 139 -0.99 -17.13 5.81
N ALA A 140 -1.23 -15.90 6.26
CA ALA A 140 -0.85 -15.46 7.60
C ALA A 140 -1.60 -16.24 8.69
N GLY A 141 -2.91 -16.43 8.54
CA GLY A 141 -3.73 -17.22 9.45
C GLY A 141 -3.26 -18.67 9.56
N TYR A 142 -3.00 -19.32 8.43
CA TYR A 142 -2.40 -20.66 8.41
C TYR A 142 -1.05 -20.69 9.14
N THR A 143 -0.19 -19.69 8.90
CA THR A 143 1.13 -19.59 9.53
C THR A 143 1.06 -19.37 11.05
N PHE A 144 0.00 -18.74 11.55
CA PHE A 144 -0.21 -18.60 13.00
C PHE A 144 -0.69 -19.88 13.68
N LEU A 145 -1.46 -20.70 12.97
CA LEU A 145 -2.19 -21.85 13.52
C LEU A 145 -1.47 -23.19 13.33
N ALA A 146 -0.72 -23.36 12.24
CA ALA A 146 0.01 -24.60 11.97
C ALA A 146 1.31 -24.67 12.79
N ASP A 147 1.68 -25.88 13.21
CA ASP A 147 2.94 -26.14 13.92
C ASP A 147 4.15 -26.00 12.98
N GLU A 148 4.04 -26.49 11.75
CA GLU A 148 5.06 -26.42 10.70
C GLU A 148 4.48 -25.82 9.39
N PRO A 149 4.17 -24.52 9.37
CA PRO A 149 3.54 -23.89 8.21
C PRO A 149 4.46 -23.95 6.99
N PHE A 150 3.95 -24.48 5.89
CA PHE A 150 4.70 -24.69 4.64
C PHE A 150 5.97 -25.54 4.80
N GLY A 151 5.99 -26.42 5.82
CA GLY A 151 7.15 -27.26 6.13
C GLY A 151 8.31 -26.51 6.79
N VAL A 152 8.06 -25.29 7.29
CA VAL A 152 9.07 -24.46 7.96
C VAL A 152 9.01 -24.66 9.47
N THR A 153 10.14 -25.03 10.07
CA THR A 153 10.28 -25.27 11.52
C THR A 153 10.83 -24.07 12.29
N SER A 154 11.19 -22.97 11.61
CA SER A 154 11.87 -21.79 12.18
C SER A 154 10.94 -20.77 12.86
N ASN A 155 9.74 -21.18 13.29
CA ASN A 155 8.72 -20.31 13.92
C ASN A 155 8.46 -18.97 13.17
N PRO A 156 7.87 -18.98 11.97
CA PRO A 156 7.70 -17.79 11.11
C PRO A 156 6.56 -16.84 11.54
N LYS A 157 6.11 -16.86 12.80
CA LYS A 157 4.94 -16.09 13.26
C LYS A 157 5.11 -14.57 13.15
N TRP A 158 6.34 -14.06 13.32
CA TRP A 158 6.62 -12.63 13.11
C TRP A 158 6.39 -12.21 11.65
N LEU A 159 6.73 -13.10 10.70
CA LEU A 159 6.53 -12.87 9.28
C LEU A 159 5.05 -12.94 8.93
N ALA A 160 4.30 -13.87 9.53
CA ALA A 160 2.84 -13.94 9.42
C ALA A 160 2.19 -12.62 9.86
N GLY A 161 2.62 -12.05 10.99
CA GLY A 161 2.15 -10.75 11.45
C GLY A 161 2.47 -9.61 10.47
N LYS A 162 3.67 -9.61 9.88
CA LYS A 162 4.06 -8.64 8.87
C LYS A 162 3.20 -8.74 7.60
N VAL A 163 2.94 -9.95 7.13
CA VAL A 163 2.08 -10.23 5.97
C VAL A 163 0.63 -9.83 6.25
N ALA A 164 0.11 -10.14 7.43
CA ALA A 164 -1.23 -9.74 7.84
C ALA A 164 -1.36 -8.21 7.90
N ALA A 165 -0.38 -7.52 8.49
CA ALA A 165 -0.37 -6.06 8.56
C ALA A 165 -0.38 -5.43 7.16
N TYR A 166 0.44 -5.95 6.23
CA TYR A 166 0.44 -5.51 4.83
C TYR A 166 -0.91 -5.75 4.14
N ALA A 167 -1.54 -6.92 4.32
CA ALA A 167 -2.86 -7.21 3.77
C ALA A 167 -3.93 -6.24 4.30
N LEU A 168 -3.88 -5.92 5.60
CA LEU A 168 -4.75 -4.93 6.22
C LEU A 168 -4.50 -3.51 5.69
N CYS A 169 -3.27 -3.15 5.32
CA CYS A 169 -3.01 -1.90 4.61
C CYS A 169 -3.71 -1.85 3.24
N ILE A 170 -3.72 -2.94 2.48
CA ILE A 170 -4.46 -3.02 1.21
C ILE A 170 -5.97 -2.84 1.46
N ALA A 171 -6.51 -3.49 2.47
CA ALA A 171 -7.92 -3.36 2.85
C ALA A 171 -8.28 -1.94 3.29
N ALA A 172 -7.46 -1.30 4.12
CA ALA A 172 -7.63 0.10 4.52
C ALA A 172 -7.59 1.04 3.30
N GLY A 173 -6.69 0.80 2.35
CA GLY A 173 -6.63 1.54 1.08
C GLY A 173 -7.91 1.41 0.23
N LEU A 174 -8.55 0.24 0.22
CA LEU A 174 -9.87 0.06 -0.40
C LEU A 174 -10.95 0.88 0.32
N MET A 175 -10.94 0.88 1.65
CA MET A 175 -11.90 1.65 2.44
C MET A 175 -11.75 3.16 2.25
N ILE A 176 -10.51 3.68 2.11
CA ILE A 176 -10.25 5.07 1.73
C ILE A 176 -10.96 5.39 0.40
N ARG A 177 -10.80 4.54 -0.62
CA ARG A 177 -11.45 4.73 -1.93
C ARG A 177 -12.97 4.72 -1.82
N VAL A 178 -13.54 3.84 -0.99
CA VAL A 178 -15.00 3.81 -0.73
C VAL A 178 -15.46 5.12 -0.10
N LYS A 179 -14.76 5.62 0.91
CA LYS A 179 -15.10 6.87 1.61
C LYS A 179 -14.92 8.11 0.74
N LEU A 180 -13.98 8.08 -0.20
CA LEU A 180 -13.74 9.18 -1.15
C LEU A 180 -14.64 9.16 -2.39
N LYS A 181 -15.48 8.13 -2.61
CA LYS A 181 -16.44 8.09 -3.74
C LYS A 181 -17.28 9.38 -3.90
N PRO A 182 -17.92 9.94 -2.85
CA PRO A 182 -18.74 11.15 -2.99
C PRO A 182 -17.90 12.42 -3.26
N PHE A 183 -16.59 12.41 -3.00
CA PHE A 183 -15.73 13.59 -3.10
C PHE A 183 -15.78 14.23 -4.49
N GLY A 184 -15.65 13.42 -5.56
CA GLY A 184 -15.57 13.95 -6.93
C GLY A 184 -16.82 14.72 -7.35
N ALA A 185 -18.01 14.22 -7.01
CA ALA A 185 -19.27 14.86 -7.32
C ALA A 185 -19.47 16.15 -6.50
N ALA A 186 -19.14 16.12 -5.21
CA ALA A 186 -19.21 17.30 -4.35
C ALA A 186 -18.21 18.38 -4.80
N TRP A 187 -16.98 17.99 -5.16
CA TRP A 187 -15.96 18.88 -5.69
C TRP A 187 -16.37 19.53 -7.03
N GLY A 188 -16.95 18.74 -7.94
CA GLY A 188 -17.51 19.27 -9.19
C GLY A 188 -18.63 20.29 -8.96
N THR A 189 -19.47 20.06 -7.94
CA THR A 189 -20.53 20.99 -7.55
C THR A 189 -19.97 22.28 -6.98
N LEU A 190 -18.94 22.20 -6.12
CA LEU A 190 -18.22 23.36 -5.58
C LEU A 190 -17.66 24.24 -6.71
N LEU A 191 -17.06 23.63 -7.73
CA LEU A 191 -16.49 24.36 -8.88
C LEU A 191 -17.56 25.03 -9.75
N ALA A 192 -18.72 24.39 -9.92
CA ALA A 192 -19.76 24.88 -10.82
C ALA A 192 -20.71 25.91 -10.17
N LYS A 193 -21.04 25.73 -8.89
CA LYS A 193 -22.09 26.50 -8.19
C LYS A 193 -21.57 27.32 -7.01
N GLY A 194 -20.31 27.14 -6.62
CA GLY A 194 -19.74 27.75 -5.42
C GLY A 194 -20.01 26.93 -4.15
N SER A 195 -19.60 27.48 -3.01
CA SER A 195 -19.69 26.81 -1.71
C SER A 195 -21.09 26.98 -1.10
N ASP A 196 -21.67 25.87 -0.63
CA ASP A 196 -22.86 25.85 0.21
C ASP A 196 -22.68 24.84 1.37
N PRO A 197 -23.50 24.91 2.44
CA PRO A 197 -23.35 24.03 3.60
C PRO A 197 -23.46 22.53 3.29
N ALA A 198 -24.22 22.13 2.27
CA ALA A 198 -24.39 20.73 1.89
C ALA A 198 -23.14 20.22 1.14
N VAL A 199 -22.61 21.00 0.19
CA VAL A 199 -21.37 20.69 -0.54
C VAL A 199 -20.18 20.58 0.42
N GLU A 200 -20.04 21.51 1.35
CA GLU A 200 -18.96 21.48 2.35
C GLU A 200 -19.08 20.28 3.28
N ARG A 201 -20.30 19.90 3.69
CA ARG A 201 -20.55 18.71 4.50
C ARG A 201 -20.14 17.44 3.76
N ASP A 202 -20.45 17.33 2.47
CA ASP A 202 -20.15 16.13 1.68
C ASP A 202 -18.64 16.01 1.40
N ILE A 203 -17.95 17.11 1.08
CA ILE A 203 -16.49 17.17 0.97
C ILE A 203 -15.83 16.76 2.29
N ARG A 204 -16.28 17.39 3.40
CA ARG A 204 -15.77 17.11 4.75
C ARG A 204 -15.99 15.66 5.14
N GLY A 205 -17.19 15.13 4.93
CA GLY A 205 -17.55 13.75 5.24
C GLY A 205 -16.69 12.74 4.48
N ALA A 206 -16.41 12.99 3.20
CA ALA A 206 -15.54 12.14 2.38
C ALA A 206 -14.10 12.12 2.91
N VAL A 207 -13.52 13.30 3.14
CA VAL A 207 -12.12 13.42 3.60
C VAL A 207 -11.98 12.91 5.03
N GLN A 208 -12.83 13.36 5.96
CA GLN A 208 -12.77 12.92 7.36
C GLN A 208 -13.07 11.43 7.51
N GLY A 209 -13.98 10.88 6.70
CA GLY A 209 -14.28 9.46 6.67
C GLY A 209 -13.09 8.59 6.26
N SER A 210 -12.14 9.14 5.50
CA SER A 210 -10.92 8.44 5.08
C SER A 210 -9.81 8.42 6.15
N ILE A 211 -9.78 9.42 7.05
CA ILE A 211 -8.70 9.62 8.04
C ILE A 211 -8.43 8.38 8.91
N PRO A 212 -9.45 7.70 9.50
CA PRO A 212 -9.19 6.53 10.34
C PRO A 212 -8.41 5.43 9.62
N TYR A 213 -8.67 5.24 8.33
CA TYR A 213 -7.98 4.23 7.52
C TYR A 213 -6.56 4.65 7.15
N VAL A 214 -6.30 5.94 6.97
CA VAL A 214 -4.93 6.48 6.79
C VAL A 214 -4.11 6.23 8.05
N LEU A 215 -4.67 6.55 9.22
CA LEU A 215 -4.00 6.29 10.51
C LEU A 215 -3.77 4.80 10.73
N ALA A 216 -4.74 3.95 10.37
CA ALA A 216 -4.58 2.50 10.43
C ALA A 216 -3.41 2.03 9.54
N ILE A 217 -3.27 2.53 8.30
CA ILE A 217 -2.14 2.21 7.42
C ILE A 217 -0.82 2.58 8.11
N TRP A 218 -0.70 3.78 8.69
CA TRP A 218 0.54 4.20 9.35
C TRP A 218 0.89 3.30 10.53
N THR A 219 -0.09 3.00 11.39
CA THR A 219 0.12 2.07 12.51
C THR A 219 0.55 0.69 12.03
N LEU A 220 -0.14 0.13 11.02
CA LEU A 220 0.16 -1.19 10.47
C LEU A 220 1.53 -1.25 9.80
N VAL A 221 1.93 -0.19 9.09
CA VAL A 221 3.26 -0.08 8.46
C VAL A 221 4.36 -0.03 9.52
N VAL A 222 4.15 0.72 10.62
CA VAL A 222 5.10 0.75 11.75
C VAL A 222 5.17 -0.62 12.45
N VAL A 223 4.04 -1.27 12.68
CA VAL A 223 4.00 -2.64 13.25
C VAL A 223 4.74 -3.63 12.34
N ALA A 224 4.51 -3.58 11.02
CA ALA A 224 5.19 -4.42 10.04
C ALA A 224 6.71 -4.18 10.03
N ALA A 225 7.16 -2.93 10.20
CA ALA A 225 8.57 -2.57 10.33
C ALA A 225 9.16 -3.12 11.63
N LEU A 226 8.47 -2.91 12.77
CA LEU A 226 8.89 -3.43 14.08
C LEU A 226 9.06 -4.95 14.06
N LEU A 227 8.08 -5.67 13.51
CA LEU A 227 8.15 -7.13 13.35
C LEU A 227 9.31 -7.57 12.46
N GLY A 228 9.62 -6.80 11.42
CA GLY A 228 10.76 -7.07 10.53
C GLY A 228 12.13 -6.83 11.17
N VAL A 229 12.22 -5.91 12.15
CA VAL A 229 13.46 -5.59 12.88
C VAL A 229 13.65 -6.54 14.06
N VAL A 230 12.63 -6.69 14.91
CA VAL A 230 12.72 -7.47 16.16
C VAL A 230 12.68 -8.97 15.88
N LYS A 231 11.90 -9.40 14.88
CA LYS A 231 11.68 -10.81 14.52
C LYS A 231 11.46 -11.70 15.76
N PRO A 232 10.46 -11.40 16.60
CA PRO A 232 10.26 -12.08 17.87
C PRO A 232 10.12 -13.60 17.67
N GLY A 233 10.85 -14.36 18.49
CA GLY A 233 10.87 -15.82 18.42
C GLY A 233 11.75 -16.40 17.30
N SER A 234 12.43 -15.58 16.50
CA SER A 234 13.52 -16.05 15.63
C SER A 234 14.80 -16.20 16.45
N THR A 235 15.52 -17.30 16.23
CA THR A 235 16.78 -17.61 16.92
C THR A 235 18.02 -17.05 16.21
N ALA A 236 17.83 -16.24 15.17
CA ALA A 236 18.91 -15.68 14.35
C ALA A 236 19.26 -14.27 14.83
N TYR A 237 20.31 -14.19 15.65
CA TYR A 237 21.16 -13.00 15.79
C TYR A 237 22.44 -13.22 14.99
#